data_AF-A0A4Y9LQ46-F1
#
_entry.id   AF-A0A4Y9LQ46-F1
#
_cell.length_a   1.000
_cell.length_b   1.000
_cell.length_c   1.000
_cell.angle_alpha   90.00
_cell.angle_beta   90.00
_cell.angle_gamma   90.00
#
_symmetry.space_group_name_H-M   'P 1'
#
loop_
_entity.id
_entity.type
_entity.pdbx_description
1 polymer ?
#
loop_
_entity_poly.entity_id
_entity_poly.type
_entity_poly.pdbx_seq_one_letter_code
_entity_poly.pdbx_strand_id
1 'polypeptide(L)'
;MTSLLGMVAAVVAGALLTWALLWREGRPPTDVDLAAHLVHDDGRRAAGRLRMSPDGLTWRESGAAPLPLRGPARLNSVGLSSDEGSAPVRLLLWATAGQQVGLELPEAEAAVAARLLSGTDLPELRPPGWTPYRSARGVGACLGIALTWAALMLLVGTDGYTATATVVENHGDWTCEVSWEDREGERRQALSDCFGEPAGESLEVVVPWGEVDDDLVTKPMCAFVGATLAGPLTGVGGLLAWRTARRRRTDAALLALVDAAPARSRTAAEPALAEERTARAFARTRWYAPAVLLVGLLALAGAVVLGSAQERADRELRARGETTEGTVLEVQPDTRSSSGGADVRFVAEGEAATRHVRLGVDADSYEEGQQVDVLFDPADPDRFTIDGLPYEPPWTTFPLTVAIGGTLLGLGYGTWMARRRRHTWRLLTGAAWERVTVTVEREEDRYWFSTPDGSVWRSGRSADWPSRRVMPDRTGRLRPQPEDVWWVRGDGHAVFSRDKGDPLVRTRVR
;
A
#
# COMPACT_ATOMS: atom_id res chain seq x y z
N MET A 1 -18.80 10.37 -18.63
CA MET A 1 -17.44 10.87 -18.32
C MET A 1 -17.33 11.67 -17.03
N THR A 2 -18.12 12.75 -16.81
CA THR A 2 -18.00 13.61 -15.61
C THR A 2 -18.25 12.89 -14.29
N SER A 3 -19.25 12.00 -14.22
CA SER A 3 -19.54 11.17 -13.04
C SER A 3 -18.42 10.18 -12.70
N LEU A 4 -17.88 9.50 -13.72
CA LEU A 4 -16.79 8.54 -13.60
C LEU A 4 -15.49 9.21 -13.13
N LEU A 5 -15.13 10.36 -13.72
CA LEU A 5 -14.02 11.20 -13.29
C LEU A 5 -14.19 11.68 -11.85
N GLY A 6 -15.42 12.05 -11.45
CA GLY A 6 -15.75 12.42 -10.08
C GLY A 6 -15.51 11.28 -9.09
N MET A 7 -15.90 10.05 -9.44
CA MET A 7 -15.67 8.86 -8.62
C MET A 7 -14.17 8.55 -8.48
N VAL A 8 -13.42 8.52 -9.59
CA VAL A 8 -11.98 8.26 -9.55
C VAL A 8 -11.23 9.33 -8.78
N ALA A 9 -11.59 10.61 -8.97
CA ALA A 9 -11.06 11.70 -8.17
C ALA A 9 -11.36 11.53 -6.68
N ALA A 10 -12.57 11.09 -6.31
CA ALA A 10 -12.94 10.84 -4.92
C ALA A 10 -12.15 9.67 -4.31
N VAL A 11 -11.94 8.57 -5.04
CA VAL A 11 -11.14 7.42 -4.57
C VAL A 11 -9.67 7.80 -4.43
N VAL A 12 -9.10 8.50 -5.43
CA VAL A 12 -7.72 9.00 -5.38
C VAL A 12 -7.55 9.99 -4.23
N ALA A 13 -8.45 10.95 -4.06
CA ALA A 13 -8.43 11.89 -2.94
C ALA A 13 -8.54 11.16 -1.59
N GLY A 14 -9.43 10.16 -1.48
CA GLY A 14 -9.57 9.33 -0.29
C GLY A 14 -8.30 8.54 0.02
N ALA A 15 -7.67 7.94 -0.98
CA ALA A 15 -6.40 7.24 -0.84
C ALA A 15 -5.26 8.19 -0.44
N LEU A 16 -5.20 9.39 -1.03
CA LEU A 16 -4.21 10.42 -0.71
C LEU A 16 -4.41 11.01 0.69
N LEU A 17 -5.66 11.28 1.11
CA LEU A 17 -5.98 11.70 2.47
C LEU A 17 -5.59 10.62 3.48
N THR A 18 -5.91 9.36 3.17
CA THR A 18 -5.56 8.22 4.01
C THR A 18 -4.04 8.06 4.13
N TRP A 19 -3.34 8.18 3.00
CA TRP A 19 -1.89 8.21 2.95
C TRP A 19 -1.35 9.39 3.77
N ALA A 20 -1.84 10.60 3.56
CA ALA A 20 -1.46 11.79 4.30
C ALA A 20 -1.72 11.62 5.82
N LEU A 21 -2.81 10.99 6.24
CA LEU A 21 -3.07 10.70 7.65
C LEU A 21 -2.07 9.70 8.25
N LEU A 22 -1.69 8.67 7.48
CA LEU A 22 -0.65 7.72 7.89
C LEU A 22 0.76 8.32 7.91
N TRP A 23 1.00 9.34 7.09
CA TRP A 23 2.31 9.97 6.86
C TRP A 23 2.51 11.30 7.58
N ARG A 24 1.45 11.99 8.00
CA ARG A 24 1.51 13.23 8.77
C ARG A 24 1.94 12.90 10.19
N GLU A 25 3.24 12.71 10.33
CA GLU A 25 3.98 12.71 11.58
C GLU A 25 3.89 14.12 12.15
N GLY A 26 2.79 14.42 12.83
CA GLY A 26 2.78 15.54 13.77
C GLY A 26 3.86 15.28 14.82
N ARG A 27 4.56 16.33 15.27
CA ARG A 27 5.39 16.24 16.48
C ARG A 27 4.53 15.55 17.55
N PRO A 28 5.02 14.47 18.18
CA PRO A 28 4.26 13.80 19.22
C PRO A 28 3.89 14.87 20.25
N PRO A 29 2.62 14.94 20.69
CA PRO A 29 2.26 15.85 21.76
C PRO A 29 3.14 15.52 22.97
N THR A 30 3.58 16.55 23.70
CA THR A 30 4.33 16.36 24.94
C THR A 30 3.50 15.67 26.01
N ASP A 31 2.17 15.74 25.86
CA ASP A 31 1.23 15.19 26.82
C ASP A 31 0.28 14.21 26.12
N VAL A 32 -0.12 13.16 26.84
CA VAL A 32 -1.02 12.12 26.34
C VAL A 32 -2.26 12.05 27.22
N ASP A 33 -3.44 12.27 26.62
CA ASP A 33 -4.72 12.03 27.28
C ASP A 33 -5.24 10.63 26.94
N LEU A 34 -5.37 9.79 27.95
CA LEU A 34 -5.86 8.42 27.85
C LEU A 34 -7.20 8.26 28.55
N ALA A 35 -8.10 7.46 27.98
CA ALA A 35 -9.28 7.01 28.71
C ALA A 35 -8.85 5.95 29.72
N ALA A 36 -9.26 6.11 30.97
CA ALA A 36 -8.93 5.17 32.05
C ALA A 36 -10.07 5.13 33.06
N HIS A 37 -9.98 4.18 34.00
CA HIS A 37 -10.93 4.06 35.10
C HIS A 37 -10.21 4.24 36.43
N LEU A 38 -10.73 5.16 37.25
CA LEU A 38 -10.32 5.31 38.64
C LEU A 38 -11.21 4.40 39.50
N VAL A 39 -10.61 3.56 40.32
CA VAL A 39 -11.30 2.63 41.22
C VAL A 39 -11.04 3.09 42.65
N HIS A 40 -12.08 3.57 43.32
CA HIS A 40 -12.00 4.01 44.71
C HIS A 40 -11.88 2.80 45.65
N ASP A 41 -11.50 3.06 46.90
CA ASP A 41 -11.36 2.02 47.95
C ASP A 41 -12.67 1.26 48.22
N ASP A 42 -13.82 1.90 47.99
CA ASP A 42 -15.15 1.28 48.07
C ASP A 42 -15.54 0.45 46.83
N GLY A 43 -14.62 0.31 45.87
CA GLY A 43 -14.82 -0.43 44.63
C GLY A 43 -15.56 0.35 43.53
N ARG A 44 -16.02 1.59 43.78
CA ARG A 44 -16.67 2.40 42.75
C ARG A 44 -15.68 2.72 41.62
N ARG A 45 -16.15 2.57 40.38
CA ARG A 45 -15.39 2.89 39.17
C ARG A 45 -15.87 4.20 38.57
N ALA A 46 -14.98 5.18 38.46
CA ALA A 46 -15.22 6.44 37.78
C ALA A 46 -14.48 6.44 36.43
N ALA A 47 -15.21 6.66 35.34
CA ALA A 47 -14.62 6.82 34.02
C ALA A 47 -14.11 8.25 33.84
N GLY A 48 -12.90 8.41 33.32
CA GLY A 48 -12.29 9.73 33.14
C GLY A 48 -11.12 9.72 32.19
N ARG A 49 -10.33 10.79 32.22
CA ARG A 49 -9.12 10.94 31.41
C ARG A 49 -7.90 11.08 32.28
N LEU A 50 -6.88 10.30 31.98
CA LEU A 50 -5.55 10.42 32.54
C LEU A 50 -4.66 11.19 31.58
N ARG A 51 -4.21 12.37 31.98
CA ARG A 51 -3.18 13.13 31.27
C ARG A 51 -1.81 12.73 31.81
N MET A 52 -0.97 12.22 30.92
CA MET A 52 0.44 11.94 31.18
C MET A 52 1.30 13.05 30.58
N SER A 53 2.25 13.58 31.35
CA SER A 53 3.18 14.64 30.91
C SER A 53 4.56 14.40 31.55
N PRO A 54 5.63 15.05 31.08
CA PRO A 54 6.94 14.98 31.73
C PRO A 54 6.93 15.42 33.20
N ASP A 55 5.99 16.30 33.56
CA ASP A 55 5.83 16.85 34.91
C ASP A 55 5.02 15.94 35.85
N GLY A 56 4.40 14.87 35.32
CA GLY A 56 3.66 13.88 36.09
C GLY A 56 2.30 13.49 35.49
N LEU A 57 1.46 12.91 36.34
CA LEU A 57 0.14 12.35 35.99
C LEU A 57 -0.99 13.20 36.59
N THR A 58 -1.99 13.53 35.78
CA THR A 58 -3.20 14.25 36.22
C THR A 58 -4.45 13.50 35.77
N TRP A 59 -5.33 13.18 36.72
CA TRP A 59 -6.65 12.60 36.44
C TRP A 59 -7.70 13.69 36.26
N ARG A 60 -8.62 13.51 35.31
CA ARG A 60 -9.74 14.44 35.06
C ARG A 60 -11.03 13.66 34.85
N GLU A 61 -11.97 13.88 35.75
CA GLU A 61 -13.35 13.41 35.62
C GLU A 61 -14.24 14.52 35.03
N SER A 62 -15.34 14.15 34.36
CA SER A 62 -16.26 15.13 33.78
C SER A 62 -16.92 15.96 34.89
N GLY A 63 -16.77 17.28 34.85
CA GLY A 63 -17.34 18.19 35.85
C GLY A 63 -16.54 18.33 37.17
N ALA A 64 -15.44 17.58 37.34
CA ALA A 64 -14.57 17.69 38.51
C ALA A 64 -13.29 18.50 38.21
N ALA A 65 -12.68 19.04 39.26
CA ALA A 65 -11.35 19.64 39.17
C ALA A 65 -10.28 18.56 38.85
N PRO A 66 -9.23 18.88 38.07
CA PRO A 66 -8.14 17.95 37.82
C PRO A 66 -7.45 17.50 39.12
N LEU A 67 -7.22 16.20 39.26
CA LEU A 67 -6.61 15.59 40.44
C LEU A 67 -5.17 15.14 40.10
N PRO A 68 -4.12 15.81 40.62
CA PRO A 68 -2.74 15.36 40.42
C PRO A 68 -2.51 14.03 41.18
N LEU A 69 -1.92 13.06 40.50
CA LEU A 69 -1.57 11.75 41.07
C LEU A 69 -0.07 11.75 41.42
N ARG A 70 0.28 11.34 42.64
CA ARG A 70 1.67 11.32 43.14
C ARG A 70 1.95 10.05 43.95
N GLY A 71 3.23 9.78 44.19
CA GLY A 71 3.67 8.73 45.12
C GLY A 71 4.15 7.45 44.44
N PRO A 72 4.77 6.54 45.21
CA PRO A 72 5.33 5.30 44.68
C PRO A 72 4.19 4.40 44.18
N ALA A 73 4.18 4.13 42.87
CA ALA A 73 3.26 3.15 42.30
C ALA A 73 3.57 1.77 42.88
N ARG A 74 2.62 1.18 43.61
CA ARG A 74 2.69 -0.23 44.01
C ARG A 74 1.84 -1.04 43.04
N LEU A 75 2.45 -2.03 42.40
CA LEU A 75 1.72 -3.05 41.65
C LEU A 75 1.06 -3.98 42.66
N ASN A 76 -0.27 -3.99 42.69
CA ASN A 76 -0.99 -5.18 43.16
C ASN A 76 -1.50 -5.87 41.91
N SER A 77 -0.94 -7.03 41.60
CA SER A 77 -1.38 -7.87 40.50
C SER A 77 -2.84 -8.30 40.72
N VAL A 78 -3.78 -7.60 40.10
CA VAL A 78 -5.18 -8.04 40.03
C VAL A 78 -5.29 -8.93 38.80
N GLY A 79 -5.30 -10.26 39.02
CA GLY A 79 -5.66 -11.33 38.09
C GLY A 79 -5.35 -11.09 36.61
N LEU A 80 -4.18 -11.55 36.15
CA LEU A 80 -3.90 -11.74 34.73
C LEU A 80 -4.81 -12.86 34.19
N SER A 81 -6.00 -12.52 33.70
CA SER A 81 -6.77 -13.41 32.83
C SER A 81 -6.04 -13.50 31.49
N SER A 82 -5.54 -14.70 31.17
CA SER A 82 -4.59 -14.94 30.09
C SER A 82 -5.21 -15.24 28.72
N ASP A 83 -6.53 -15.11 28.55
CA ASP A 83 -7.19 -15.44 27.28
C ASP A 83 -7.70 -14.18 26.55
N GLU A 84 -7.08 -13.94 25.40
CA GLU A 84 -7.57 -13.19 24.23
C GLU A 84 -7.69 -11.66 24.24
N GLY A 85 -7.39 -10.96 25.32
CA GLY A 85 -7.22 -9.51 25.30
C GLY A 85 -6.39 -9.07 26.49
N SER A 86 -5.42 -8.18 26.30
CA SER A 86 -4.58 -7.68 27.39
C SER A 86 -5.47 -7.14 28.51
N ALA A 87 -5.67 -7.91 29.58
CA ALA A 87 -6.47 -7.50 30.71
C ALA A 87 -5.91 -6.18 31.25
N PRO A 88 -6.76 -5.21 31.61
CA PRO A 88 -6.29 -3.95 32.14
C PRO A 88 -5.50 -4.19 33.43
N VAL A 89 -4.31 -3.59 33.51
CA VAL A 89 -3.45 -3.56 34.68
C VAL A 89 -3.97 -2.49 35.64
N ARG A 90 -4.16 -2.86 36.91
CA ARG A 90 -4.55 -1.93 37.98
C ARG A 90 -3.31 -1.44 38.74
N LEU A 91 -2.99 -0.16 38.61
CA LEU A 91 -1.96 0.51 39.41
C LEU A 91 -2.58 1.09 40.68
N LEU A 92 -2.01 0.81 41.86
CA LEU A 92 -2.45 1.45 43.10
C LEU A 92 -1.60 2.68 43.38
N LEU A 93 -2.28 3.82 43.48
CA LEU A 93 -1.71 5.16 43.57
C LEU A 93 -2.28 5.89 44.79
N TRP A 94 -1.61 6.98 45.19
CA TRP A 94 -2.09 7.87 46.24
C TRP A 94 -2.45 9.23 45.63
N ALA A 95 -3.66 9.71 45.90
CA ALA A 95 -4.05 11.08 45.58
C ALA A 95 -3.37 12.06 46.56
N THR A 96 -3.23 13.33 46.18
CA THR A 96 -2.64 14.37 47.05
C THR A 96 -3.36 14.55 48.40
N ALA A 97 -4.61 14.10 48.51
CA ALA A 97 -5.39 14.09 49.75
C ALA A 97 -5.12 12.86 50.66
N GLY A 98 -4.18 11.99 50.31
CA GLY A 98 -3.89 10.76 51.07
C GLY A 98 -4.89 9.63 50.84
N GLN A 99 -5.77 9.75 49.84
CA GLN A 99 -6.70 8.68 49.46
C GLN A 99 -6.01 7.68 48.52
N GLN A 100 -6.19 6.38 48.77
CA GLN A 100 -5.73 5.34 47.86
C GLN A 100 -6.72 5.20 46.69
N VAL A 101 -6.17 5.09 45.48
CA VAL A 101 -6.96 4.94 44.26
C VAL A 101 -6.33 3.88 43.36
N GLY A 102 -7.16 3.06 42.73
CA GLY A 102 -6.76 2.16 41.66
C GLY A 102 -6.90 2.83 40.30
N LEU A 103 -5.94 2.63 39.41
CA LEU A 103 -5.98 3.14 38.05
C LEU A 103 -5.88 1.95 37.09
N GLU A 104 -6.96 1.65 36.38
CA GLU A 104 -7.00 0.57 35.38
C GLU A 104 -6.58 1.11 34.00
N LEU A 105 -5.48 0.58 33.47
CA LEU A 105 -4.88 0.94 32.19
C LEU A 105 -4.52 -0.32 31.39
N PRO A 106 -4.48 -0.28 30.05
CA PRO A 106 -3.83 -1.36 29.31
C PRO A 106 -2.32 -1.43 29.67
N GLU A 107 -1.72 -2.61 29.50
CA GLU A 107 -0.39 -2.95 30.06
C GLU A 107 0.71 -1.94 29.64
N ALA A 108 0.72 -1.53 28.38
CA ALA A 108 1.73 -0.61 27.84
C ALA A 108 1.61 0.79 28.48
N GLU A 109 0.39 1.30 28.61
CA GLU A 109 0.11 2.57 29.27
C GLU A 109 0.42 2.49 30.77
N ALA A 110 0.13 1.36 31.41
CA ALA A 110 0.49 1.12 32.81
C ALA A 110 2.01 1.13 33.03
N ALA A 111 2.78 0.54 32.10
CA ALA A 111 4.24 0.56 32.14
C ALA A 111 4.80 2.00 32.12
N VAL A 112 4.28 2.84 31.22
CA VAL A 112 4.68 4.26 31.14
C VAL A 112 4.28 5.03 32.38
N ALA A 113 3.04 4.86 32.86
CA ALA A 113 2.55 5.51 34.07
C ALA A 113 3.42 5.15 35.28
N ALA A 114 3.72 3.86 35.45
CA ALA A 114 4.57 3.37 36.51
C ALA A 114 5.96 3.98 36.48
N ARG A 115 6.61 3.99 35.30
CA ARG A 115 7.94 4.59 35.12
C ARG A 115 7.97 6.09 35.42
N LEU A 116 6.95 6.84 34.98
CA LEU A 116 6.84 8.28 35.28
C LEU A 116 6.69 8.56 36.78
N LEU A 117 6.01 7.67 37.52
CA LEU A 117 5.79 7.83 38.96
C LEU A 117 6.96 7.34 39.82
N SER A 118 7.58 6.21 39.45
CA SER A 118 8.63 5.56 40.26
C SER A 118 10.04 5.93 39.83
N GLY A 119 10.22 6.40 38.59
CA GLY A 119 11.52 6.57 37.94
C GLY A 119 12.20 5.26 37.53
N THR A 120 11.53 4.10 37.68
CA THR A 120 12.08 2.78 37.39
C THR A 120 11.12 1.93 36.56
N ASP A 121 11.64 1.17 35.60
CA ASP A 121 10.87 0.18 34.87
C ASP A 121 10.41 -0.95 35.81
N LEU A 122 9.13 -1.33 35.73
CA LEU A 122 8.60 -2.48 36.45
C LEU A 122 8.77 -3.72 35.56
N PRO A 123 9.57 -4.73 35.95
CA PRO A 123 9.94 -5.86 35.08
C PRO A 123 8.76 -6.73 34.64
N GLU A 124 7.65 -6.66 35.37
CA GLU A 124 6.40 -7.36 35.06
C GLU A 124 5.60 -6.72 33.93
N LEU A 125 5.84 -5.43 33.66
CA LEU A 125 5.11 -4.67 32.64
C LEU A 125 5.96 -4.52 31.39
N ARG A 126 5.41 -4.92 30.24
CA ARG A 126 6.09 -4.69 28.97
C ARG A 126 5.93 -3.22 28.58
N PRO A 127 7.04 -2.49 28.33
CA PRO A 127 6.94 -1.16 27.76
C PRO A 127 6.21 -1.24 26.41
N PRO A 128 5.66 -0.12 25.91
CA PRO A 128 5.04 -0.06 24.59
C PRO A 128 6.02 -0.54 23.51
N GLY A 129 5.98 -1.83 23.19
CA GLY A 129 6.73 -2.41 22.10
C GLY A 129 6.10 -1.96 20.79
N TRP A 130 6.91 -1.88 19.74
CA TRP A 130 6.40 -1.83 18.37
C TRP A 130 5.63 -3.13 18.08
N THR A 131 4.37 -3.18 18.45
CA THR A 131 3.50 -4.29 18.09
C THR A 131 3.47 -4.34 16.56
N PRO A 132 3.84 -5.46 15.92
CA PRO A 132 3.82 -5.54 14.46
C PRO A 132 2.37 -5.42 14.00
N TYR A 133 2.01 -4.22 13.55
CA TYR A 133 0.66 -3.77 13.22
C TYR A 133 0.01 -4.67 12.16
N ARG A 134 -0.73 -5.70 12.58
CA ARG A 134 -1.67 -6.45 11.70
C ARG A 134 -2.65 -5.50 11.00
N SER A 135 -3.02 -4.39 11.65
CA SER A 135 -3.92 -3.36 11.10
C SER A 135 -3.32 -2.53 9.97
N ALA A 136 -1.99 -2.39 9.87
CA ALA A 136 -1.39 -1.68 8.73
C ALA A 136 -1.52 -2.49 7.42
N ARG A 137 -1.52 -3.82 7.51
CA ARG A 137 -1.82 -4.69 6.37
C ARG A 137 -3.29 -4.58 5.98
N GLY A 138 -4.20 -4.52 6.96
CA GLY A 138 -5.64 -4.31 6.72
C GLY A 138 -5.94 -2.99 5.99
N VAL A 139 -5.32 -1.89 6.41
CA VAL A 139 -5.44 -0.59 5.71
C VAL A 139 -4.93 -0.68 4.27
N GLY A 140 -3.76 -1.30 4.07
CA GLY A 140 -3.18 -1.49 2.75
C GLY A 140 -4.07 -2.33 1.83
N ALA A 141 -4.66 -3.41 2.35
CA ALA A 141 -5.57 -4.28 1.60
C ALA A 141 -6.85 -3.54 1.21
N CYS A 142 -7.53 -2.86 2.14
CA CYS A 142 -8.76 -2.12 1.84
C CYS A 142 -8.53 -1.02 0.78
N LEU A 143 -7.45 -0.24 0.90
CA LEU A 143 -7.12 0.80 -0.08
C LEU A 143 -6.71 0.20 -1.43
N GLY A 144 -5.97 -0.91 -1.43
CA GLY A 144 -5.59 -1.62 -2.65
C GLY A 144 -6.81 -2.09 -3.42
N ILE A 145 -7.74 -2.78 -2.75
CA ILE A 145 -8.99 -3.27 -3.37
C ILE A 145 -9.83 -2.08 -3.88
N ALA A 146 -9.96 -1.00 -3.10
CA ALA A 146 -10.71 0.19 -3.52
C ALA A 146 -10.10 0.85 -4.78
N LEU A 147 -8.76 0.96 -4.85
CA LEU A 147 -8.07 1.52 -6.01
C LEU A 147 -8.19 0.62 -7.23
N THR A 148 -8.02 -0.69 -7.07
CA THR A 148 -8.19 -1.67 -8.16
C THR A 148 -9.62 -1.63 -8.70
N TRP A 149 -10.63 -1.59 -7.82
CA TRP A 149 -12.03 -1.48 -8.23
C TRP A 149 -12.31 -0.17 -8.96
N ALA A 150 -11.80 0.96 -8.47
CA ALA A 150 -11.98 2.24 -9.15
C ALA A 150 -11.29 2.27 -10.52
N ALA A 151 -10.12 1.62 -10.66
CA ALA A 151 -9.45 1.47 -11.95
C ALA A 151 -10.24 0.57 -12.91
N LEU A 152 -10.82 -0.53 -12.42
CA LEU A 152 -11.71 -1.38 -13.20
C LEU A 152 -12.93 -0.60 -13.71
N MET A 153 -13.59 0.18 -12.84
CA MET A 153 -14.74 0.99 -13.26
C MET A 153 -14.35 2.14 -14.19
N LEU A 154 -13.12 2.67 -14.07
CA LEU A 154 -12.58 3.60 -15.05
C LEU A 154 -12.49 2.92 -16.42
N LEU A 155 -11.87 1.73 -16.48
CA LEU A 155 -11.73 0.94 -17.70
C LEU A 155 -13.09 0.67 -18.35
N VAL A 156 -14.04 0.10 -17.59
CA VAL A 156 -15.41 -0.18 -18.07
C VAL A 156 -16.10 1.09 -18.57
N GLY A 157 -15.97 2.21 -17.86
CA GLY A 157 -16.60 3.46 -18.28
C GLY A 157 -15.89 4.20 -19.41
N THR A 158 -14.65 3.83 -19.76
CA THR A 158 -13.92 4.34 -20.92
C THR A 158 -14.03 3.44 -22.15
N ASP A 159 -14.41 2.18 -21.95
CA ASP A 159 -14.63 1.20 -23.02
C ASP A 159 -15.99 1.38 -23.70
N GLY A 160 -16.31 2.63 -24.06
CA GLY A 160 -17.56 2.97 -24.72
C GLY A 160 -17.76 4.47 -24.95
N TYR A 161 -18.95 4.83 -25.39
CA TYR A 161 -19.42 6.22 -25.45
C TYR A 161 -20.72 6.38 -24.68
N THR A 162 -21.09 7.64 -24.41
CA THR A 162 -22.39 7.94 -23.80
C THR A 162 -23.35 8.39 -24.89
N ALA A 163 -24.53 7.80 -24.94
CA ALA A 163 -25.61 8.18 -25.84
C ALA A 163 -26.86 8.59 -25.05
N THR A 164 -27.68 9.47 -25.63
CA THR A 164 -29.03 9.71 -25.13
C THR A 164 -29.95 8.73 -25.84
N ALA A 165 -30.45 7.75 -25.10
CA ALA A 165 -31.40 6.76 -25.60
C ALA A 165 -32.82 7.13 -25.18
N THR A 166 -33.81 6.80 -26.00
CA THR A 166 -35.23 6.95 -25.69
C THR A 166 -35.80 5.60 -25.31
N VAL A 167 -36.54 5.53 -24.20
CA VAL A 167 -37.24 4.30 -23.77
C VAL A 167 -38.30 3.94 -24.82
N VAL A 168 -38.17 2.77 -25.42
CA VAL A 168 -39.13 2.21 -26.39
C VAL A 168 -40.24 1.50 -25.63
N GLU A 169 -39.88 0.55 -24.77
CA GLU A 169 -40.80 -0.28 -24.01
C GLU A 169 -40.24 -0.56 -22.62
N ASN A 170 -41.05 -0.36 -21.59
CA ASN A 170 -40.69 -0.70 -20.21
C ASN A 170 -41.23 -2.11 -19.89
N HIS A 171 -40.34 -3.06 -19.64
CA HIS A 171 -40.68 -4.45 -19.39
C HIS A 171 -41.01 -4.75 -17.91
N GLY A 172 -40.94 -3.75 -17.02
CA GLY A 172 -40.98 -3.96 -15.57
C GLY A 172 -39.60 -4.35 -15.01
N ASP A 173 -39.53 -4.70 -13.73
CA ASP A 173 -38.31 -5.27 -13.09
C ASP A 173 -36.98 -4.54 -13.35
N TRP A 174 -37.06 -3.21 -13.48
CA TRP A 174 -35.92 -2.30 -13.66
C TRP A 174 -35.25 -2.38 -15.03
N THR A 175 -35.81 -3.11 -16.00
CA THR A 175 -35.31 -3.19 -17.37
C THR A 175 -36.28 -2.56 -18.38
N CYS A 176 -35.73 -1.99 -19.45
CA CYS A 176 -36.51 -1.50 -20.57
C CYS A 176 -35.72 -1.63 -21.87
N GLU A 177 -36.42 -1.72 -22.99
CA GLU A 177 -35.82 -1.57 -24.30
C GLU A 177 -35.60 -0.08 -24.58
N VAL A 178 -34.38 0.29 -24.93
CA VAL A 178 -34.01 1.65 -25.28
C VAL A 178 -33.57 1.71 -26.73
N SER A 179 -33.88 2.82 -27.39
CA SER A 179 -33.39 3.11 -28.74
C SER A 179 -32.53 4.36 -28.74
N TRP A 180 -31.39 4.30 -29.39
CA TRP A 180 -30.52 5.46 -29.58
C TRP A 180 -30.08 5.55 -31.03
N GLU A 181 -29.66 6.74 -31.41
CA GLU A 181 -28.95 6.95 -32.67
C GLU A 181 -27.46 6.83 -32.36
N ASP A 182 -26.77 5.89 -32.99
CA ASP A 182 -25.34 5.72 -32.83
C ASP A 182 -24.57 6.85 -33.55
N ARG A 183 -23.23 6.77 -33.55
CA ARG A 183 -22.40 7.82 -34.16
C ARG A 183 -22.52 7.90 -35.68
N GLU A 184 -23.04 6.86 -36.32
CA GLU A 184 -23.22 6.76 -37.76
C GLU A 184 -24.61 7.23 -38.20
N GLY A 185 -25.47 7.58 -37.24
CA GLY A 185 -26.85 7.98 -37.50
C GLY A 185 -27.81 6.78 -37.57
N GLU A 186 -27.33 5.57 -37.28
CA GLU A 186 -28.18 4.39 -37.31
C GLU A 186 -28.93 4.26 -35.99
N ARG A 187 -30.22 3.93 -36.10
CA ARG A 187 -31.04 3.69 -34.92
C ARG A 187 -30.80 2.26 -34.42
N ARG A 188 -30.18 2.15 -33.25
CA ARG A 188 -29.92 0.91 -32.54
C ARG A 188 -30.93 0.72 -31.40
N GLN A 189 -31.15 -0.53 -31.01
CA GLN A 189 -31.99 -0.90 -29.87
C GLN A 189 -31.31 -1.99 -29.07
N ALA A 190 -31.45 -1.92 -27.74
CA ALA A 190 -30.93 -2.90 -26.80
C ALA A 190 -31.71 -2.77 -25.49
N LEU A 191 -31.60 -3.80 -24.64
CA LEU A 191 -32.10 -3.72 -23.27
C LEU A 191 -31.21 -2.81 -22.43
N SER A 192 -31.79 -2.13 -21.45
CA SER A 192 -31.07 -1.31 -20.47
C SER A 192 -31.76 -1.32 -19.12
N ASP A 193 -31.06 -0.88 -18.08
CA ASP A 193 -31.55 -0.76 -16.70
C ASP A 193 -32.22 0.61 -16.46
N CYS A 194 -33.53 0.68 -16.67
CA CYS A 194 -34.23 1.95 -16.79
C CYS A 194 -34.96 2.39 -15.52
N PHE A 195 -34.83 1.67 -14.40
CA PHE A 195 -35.44 2.03 -13.10
C PHE A 195 -36.94 2.36 -13.13
N GLY A 196 -37.69 1.81 -14.09
CA GLY A 196 -39.12 2.06 -14.22
C GLY A 196 -39.49 3.32 -15.02
N GLU A 197 -38.55 3.93 -15.73
CA GLU A 197 -38.80 5.08 -16.60
C GLU A 197 -39.83 4.72 -17.70
N PRO A 198 -40.83 5.59 -17.96
CA PRO A 198 -41.89 5.31 -18.92
C PRO A 198 -41.41 5.43 -20.37
N ALA A 199 -42.13 4.78 -21.29
CA ALA A 199 -41.87 4.89 -22.73
C ALA A 199 -41.92 6.35 -23.21
N GLY A 200 -40.94 6.73 -24.02
CA GLY A 200 -40.75 8.08 -24.54
C GLY A 200 -39.81 8.97 -23.71
N GLU A 201 -39.43 8.58 -22.49
CA GLU A 201 -38.43 9.31 -21.71
C GLU A 201 -37.02 9.11 -22.25
N SER A 202 -36.16 10.12 -22.05
CA SER A 202 -34.77 10.11 -22.49
C SER A 202 -33.83 9.75 -21.34
N LEU A 203 -32.93 8.79 -21.56
CA LEU A 203 -31.95 8.29 -20.59
C LEU A 203 -30.54 8.42 -21.15
N GLU A 204 -29.56 8.67 -20.27
CA GLU A 204 -28.14 8.55 -20.66
C GLU A 204 -27.64 7.12 -20.41
N VAL A 205 -27.30 6.42 -21.50
CA VAL A 205 -26.75 5.06 -21.47
C VAL A 205 -25.25 5.07 -21.81
N VAL A 206 -24.52 4.10 -21.28
CA VAL A 206 -23.13 3.81 -21.65
C VAL A 206 -23.18 2.68 -22.69
N VAL A 207 -22.78 2.99 -23.91
CA VAL A 207 -22.75 2.06 -25.04
C VAL A 207 -21.31 1.58 -25.21
N PRO A 208 -21.03 0.27 -25.07
CA PRO A 208 -19.68 -0.27 -25.27
C PRO A 208 -19.22 -0.09 -26.72
N TRP A 209 -17.90 -0.11 -26.94
CA TRP A 209 -17.36 -0.18 -28.30
C TRP A 209 -17.49 -1.60 -28.84
N GLY A 210 -18.25 -1.81 -29.91
CA GLY A 210 -18.42 -3.13 -30.55
C GLY A 210 -19.87 -3.48 -30.85
N GLU A 211 -20.13 -4.76 -31.16
CA GLU A 211 -21.48 -5.29 -31.25
C GLU A 211 -22.17 -5.24 -29.89
N VAL A 212 -23.38 -4.70 -29.85
CA VAL A 212 -24.18 -4.56 -28.62
C VAL A 212 -25.07 -5.79 -28.51
N ASP A 213 -24.49 -6.90 -28.09
CA ASP A 213 -25.24 -8.12 -27.76
C ASP A 213 -25.65 -8.15 -26.28
N ASP A 214 -25.00 -7.33 -25.44
CA ASP A 214 -25.21 -7.25 -24.00
C ASP A 214 -26.13 -6.07 -23.60
N ASP A 215 -26.77 -6.21 -22.44
CA ASP A 215 -27.58 -5.16 -21.82
C ASP A 215 -26.77 -3.88 -21.58
N LEU A 216 -27.31 -2.74 -22.00
CA LEU A 216 -26.73 -1.41 -21.79
C LEU A 216 -26.88 -0.97 -20.35
N VAL A 217 -25.81 -0.41 -19.79
CA VAL A 217 -25.84 0.14 -18.43
C VAL A 217 -26.08 1.64 -18.46
N THR A 218 -27.07 2.12 -17.72
CA THR A 218 -27.30 3.55 -17.52
C THR A 218 -26.19 4.16 -16.69
N LYS A 219 -25.87 5.43 -16.97
CA LYS A 219 -24.84 6.18 -16.24
C LYS A 219 -25.04 6.16 -14.71
N PRO A 220 -26.27 6.35 -14.18
CA PRO A 220 -26.54 6.24 -12.74
C PRO A 220 -26.21 4.88 -12.17
N MET A 221 -26.49 3.78 -12.88
CA MET A 221 -26.19 2.43 -12.40
C MET A 221 -24.72 2.09 -12.44
N CYS A 222 -24.00 2.47 -13.51
CA CYS A 222 -22.54 2.38 -13.53
C CYS A 222 -21.92 3.10 -12.32
N ALA A 223 -22.41 4.30 -12.01
CA ALA A 223 -21.97 5.06 -10.83
C ALA A 223 -22.40 4.38 -9.51
N PHE A 224 -23.60 3.82 -9.44
CA PHE A 224 -24.12 3.12 -8.28
C PHE A 224 -23.35 1.83 -7.96
N VAL A 225 -23.10 0.97 -8.96
CA VAL A 225 -22.29 -0.24 -8.86
C VAL A 225 -20.85 0.12 -8.48
N GLY A 226 -20.33 1.22 -9.04
CA GLY A 226 -19.00 1.74 -8.69
C GLY A 226 -18.93 2.15 -7.21
N ALA A 227 -19.92 2.91 -6.75
CA ALA A 227 -19.99 3.46 -5.41
C ALA A 227 -20.30 2.41 -4.33
N THR A 228 -21.11 1.39 -4.62
CA THR A 228 -21.50 0.36 -3.64
C THR A 228 -20.34 -0.49 -3.17
N LEU A 229 -19.34 -0.73 -4.03
CA LEU A 229 -18.11 -1.44 -3.64
C LEU A 229 -17.01 -0.48 -3.18
N ALA A 230 -16.76 0.62 -3.91
CA ALA A 230 -15.69 1.56 -3.55
C ALA A 230 -15.97 2.30 -2.23
N GLY A 231 -17.22 2.72 -2.00
CA GLY A 231 -17.62 3.54 -0.85
C GLY A 231 -17.31 2.87 0.49
N PRO A 232 -17.85 1.67 0.78
CA PRO A 232 -17.59 0.96 2.02
C PRO A 232 -16.10 0.64 2.22
N LEU A 233 -15.38 0.22 1.17
CA LEU A 233 -13.95 -0.08 1.27
C LEU A 233 -13.12 1.15 1.59
N THR A 234 -13.43 2.29 0.97
CA THR A 234 -12.75 3.57 1.24
C THR A 234 -13.09 4.08 2.64
N GLY A 235 -14.35 3.95 3.06
CA GLY A 235 -14.80 4.32 4.41
C GLY A 235 -14.14 3.48 5.51
N VAL A 236 -14.14 2.15 5.36
CA VAL A 236 -13.47 1.22 6.29
C VAL A 236 -11.96 1.44 6.28
N GLY A 237 -11.35 1.55 5.10
CA GLY A 237 -9.92 1.84 4.95
C GLY A 237 -9.51 3.16 5.63
N GLY A 238 -10.30 4.21 5.43
CA GLY A 238 -10.12 5.52 6.07
C GLY A 238 -10.27 5.46 7.59
N LEU A 239 -11.29 4.76 8.11
CA LEU A 239 -11.50 4.58 9.55
C LEU A 239 -10.36 3.79 10.20
N LEU A 240 -9.91 2.70 9.56
CA LEU A 240 -8.79 1.88 10.03
C LEU A 240 -7.49 2.69 10.01
N ALA A 241 -7.26 3.49 8.98
CA ALA A 241 -6.09 4.35 8.89
C ALA A 241 -6.12 5.46 9.93
N TRP A 242 -7.27 6.09 10.17
CA TRP A 242 -7.45 7.08 11.22
C TRP A 242 -7.21 6.48 12.60
N ARG A 243 -7.79 5.31 12.91
CA ARG A 243 -7.54 4.58 14.16
C ARG A 243 -6.06 4.24 14.32
N THR A 244 -5.42 3.78 13.24
CA THR A 244 -3.99 3.44 13.21
C THR A 244 -3.12 4.67 13.44
N ALA A 245 -3.41 5.78 12.76
CA ALA A 245 -2.69 7.04 12.93
C ALA A 245 -2.85 7.60 14.35
N ARG A 246 -4.06 7.50 14.93
CA ARG A 246 -4.33 7.92 16.31
C ARG A 246 -3.55 7.08 17.31
N ARG A 247 -3.58 5.76 17.20
CA ARG A 247 -2.79 4.87 18.07
C ARG A 247 -1.29 5.14 17.94
N ARG A 248 -0.76 5.28 16.72
CA ARG A 248 0.65 5.64 16.50
C ARG A 248 1.05 6.94 17.18
N ARG A 249 0.18 7.95 17.19
CA ARG A 249 0.45 9.22 17.90
C ARG A 249 0.49 9.01 19.41
N THR A 250 -0.43 8.22 19.95
CA THR A 250 -0.43 7.83 21.37
C THR A 250 0.83 7.05 21.72
N ASP A 251 1.16 5.99 20.97
CA ASP A 251 2.36 5.16 21.17
C ASP A 251 3.64 6.00 21.12
N ALA A 252 3.75 6.89 20.12
CA ALA A 252 4.91 7.78 19.97
C ALA A 252 5.05 8.78 21.12
N ALA A 253 3.94 9.31 21.63
CA ALA A 253 3.95 10.24 22.76
C ALA A 253 4.25 9.53 24.08
N LEU A 254 3.73 8.31 24.26
CA LEU A 254 4.10 7.44 25.39
C LEU A 254 5.59 7.10 25.39
N LEU A 255 6.15 6.74 24.24
CA LEU A 255 7.61 6.53 24.09
C LEU A 255 8.40 7.80 24.40
N ALA A 256 7.95 8.96 23.89
CA ALA A 256 8.60 10.24 24.18
C ALA A 256 8.60 10.56 25.69
N LEU A 257 7.53 10.22 26.41
CA LEU A 257 7.46 10.36 27.88
C LEU A 257 8.42 9.42 28.61
N VAL A 258 8.53 8.17 28.15
CA VAL A 258 9.48 7.18 28.67
C VAL A 258 10.94 7.66 28.51
N ASP A 259 11.24 8.29 27.36
CA ASP A 259 12.56 8.84 27.04
C ASP A 259 12.85 10.17 27.74
N ALA A 260 11.83 11.00 27.99
CA ALA A 260 11.96 12.28 28.69
C ALA A 260 12.14 12.14 30.21
N ALA A 261 11.78 10.99 30.79
CA ALA A 261 12.05 10.71 32.21
C ALA A 261 13.57 10.84 32.48
N PRO A 262 13.99 11.50 33.58
CA PRO A 262 15.35 11.96 33.77
C PRO A 262 16.34 10.79 33.79
N ALA A 263 16.94 10.54 32.63
CA ALA A 263 18.07 9.66 32.49
C ALA A 263 19.21 10.26 33.30
N ARG A 264 19.58 9.62 34.41
CA ARG A 264 20.87 9.88 35.05
C ARG A 264 21.95 9.85 33.97
N SER A 265 22.58 11.01 33.76
CA SER A 265 23.83 11.23 33.01
C SER A 265 24.07 10.25 31.85
N ARG A 266 23.20 10.27 30.83
CA ARG A 266 23.65 9.88 29.49
C ARG A 266 24.54 11.02 29.00
N THR A 267 25.86 10.81 29.01
CA THR A 267 26.77 11.58 28.15
C THR A 267 26.15 11.52 26.75
N ALA A 268 25.70 12.67 26.24
CA ALA A 268 24.93 12.74 25.01
C ALA A 268 25.75 12.13 23.87
N ALA A 269 25.43 10.89 23.51
CA ALA A 269 26.06 10.24 22.39
C ALA A 269 25.53 10.93 21.13
N GLU A 270 26.45 11.49 20.34
CA GLU A 270 26.10 12.18 19.09
C GLU A 270 25.32 11.23 18.16
N PRO A 271 24.30 11.72 17.44
CA PRO A 271 23.54 10.90 16.51
C PRO A 271 24.48 10.29 15.45
N ALA A 272 24.24 9.04 15.02
CA ALA A 272 25.11 8.39 14.03
C ALA A 272 25.21 9.13 12.69
N LEU A 273 24.26 10.03 12.38
CA LEU A 273 24.33 10.95 11.23
C LEU A 273 25.35 12.08 11.39
N ALA A 274 25.86 12.35 12.59
CA ALA A 274 26.96 13.28 12.81
C ALA A 274 28.28 12.75 12.19
N GLU A 275 28.41 11.42 12.06
CA GLU A 275 29.53 10.82 11.33
C GLU A 275 29.41 11.13 9.83
N GLU A 276 30.37 11.89 9.30
CA GLU A 276 30.34 12.37 7.92
C GLU A 276 30.22 11.23 6.88
N ARG A 277 30.84 10.07 7.15
CA ARG A 277 30.75 8.89 6.26
C ARG A 277 29.31 8.36 6.17
N THR A 278 28.65 8.24 7.32
CA THR A 278 27.25 7.81 7.42
C THR A 278 26.33 8.80 6.71
N ALA A 279 26.52 10.10 6.94
CA ALA A 279 25.76 11.16 6.29
C ALA A 279 25.91 11.13 4.77
N ARG A 280 27.15 10.99 4.25
CA ARG A 280 27.43 10.88 2.82
C ARG A 280 26.82 9.63 2.19
N ALA A 281 26.91 8.48 2.86
CA ALA A 281 26.31 7.24 2.38
C ALA A 281 24.78 7.35 2.29
N PHE A 282 24.14 7.91 3.32
CA PHE A 282 22.70 8.17 3.33
C PHE A 282 22.27 9.27 2.32
N ALA A 283 23.13 10.27 2.08
CA ALA A 283 22.86 11.30 1.09
C ALA A 283 22.86 10.76 -0.34
N ARG A 284 23.73 9.78 -0.67
CA ARG A 284 23.72 9.11 -1.98
C ARG A 284 22.40 8.38 -2.23
N THR A 285 21.87 7.71 -1.21
CA THR A 285 20.57 7.01 -1.34
C THR A 285 19.38 7.95 -1.41
N ARG A 286 19.58 9.27 -1.21
CA ARG A 286 18.48 10.23 -1.21
C ARG A 286 17.79 10.37 -2.55
N TRP A 287 18.54 10.23 -3.63
CA TRP A 287 18.05 10.47 -4.98
C TRP A 287 17.53 9.21 -5.67
N TYR A 288 17.95 8.01 -5.25
CA TYR A 288 17.53 6.78 -5.91
C TYR A 288 16.04 6.50 -5.76
N ALA A 289 15.49 6.58 -4.54
CA ALA A 289 14.06 6.33 -4.32
C ALA A 289 13.13 7.23 -5.16
N PRO A 290 13.28 8.57 -5.17
CA PRO A 290 12.46 9.41 -6.03
C PRO A 290 12.76 9.24 -7.52
N ALA A 291 14.00 8.95 -7.93
CA ALA A 291 14.32 8.68 -9.33
C ALA A 291 13.62 7.41 -9.85
N VAL A 292 13.66 6.31 -9.08
CA VAL A 292 12.97 5.06 -9.43
C VAL A 292 11.46 5.25 -9.49
N LEU A 293 10.89 6.01 -8.54
CA LEU A 293 9.46 6.36 -8.57
C LEU A 293 9.11 7.19 -9.80
N LEU A 294 9.94 8.17 -10.16
CA LEU A 294 9.74 8.99 -11.36
C LEU A 294 9.78 8.15 -12.62
N VAL A 295 10.74 7.22 -12.74
CA VAL A 295 10.79 6.27 -13.87
C VAL A 295 9.51 5.43 -13.93
N GLY A 296 9.01 4.93 -12.79
CA GLY A 296 7.73 4.21 -12.75
C GLY A 296 6.52 5.05 -13.18
N LEU A 297 6.49 6.33 -12.82
CA LEU A 297 5.43 7.26 -13.25
C LEU A 297 5.51 7.57 -14.75
N LEU A 298 6.71 7.76 -15.28
CA LEU A 298 6.92 7.98 -16.72
C LEU A 298 6.55 6.74 -17.52
N ALA A 299 6.89 5.54 -17.02
CA ALA A 299 6.49 4.28 -17.62
C ALA A 299 4.95 4.12 -17.63
N LEU A 300 4.28 4.49 -16.53
CA LEU A 300 2.82 4.47 -16.47
C LEU A 300 2.19 5.41 -17.50
N ALA A 301 2.70 6.64 -17.61
CA ALA A 301 2.24 7.57 -18.63
C ALA A 301 2.46 7.03 -20.05
N GLY A 302 3.61 6.39 -20.30
CA GLY A 302 3.90 5.72 -21.57
C GLY A 302 2.93 4.59 -21.88
N ALA A 303 2.57 3.76 -20.88
CA ALA A 303 1.59 2.69 -21.05
C ALA A 303 0.21 3.24 -21.44
N VAL A 304 -0.22 4.32 -20.78
CA VAL A 304 -1.49 4.99 -21.12
C VAL A 304 -1.47 5.53 -22.56
N VAL A 305 -0.40 6.21 -22.97
CA VAL A 305 -0.27 6.74 -24.34
C VAL A 305 -0.29 5.62 -25.38
N LEU A 306 0.43 4.52 -25.14
CA LEU A 306 0.48 3.38 -26.05
C LEU A 306 -0.86 2.65 -26.14
N GLY A 307 -1.56 2.44 -25.02
CA GLY A 307 -2.90 1.86 -25.02
C GLY A 307 -3.89 2.72 -25.80
N SER A 308 -3.87 4.04 -25.60
CA SER A 308 -4.70 4.96 -26.40
C SER A 308 -4.33 4.96 -27.90
N ALA A 309 -3.06 4.71 -28.25
CA ALA A 309 -2.64 4.58 -29.64
C ALA A 309 -3.15 3.29 -30.28
N GLN A 310 -3.17 2.16 -29.54
CA GLN A 310 -3.80 0.91 -30.00
C GLN A 310 -5.29 1.11 -30.24
N GLU A 311 -6.01 1.64 -29.25
CA GLU A 311 -7.46 1.91 -29.36
C GLU A 311 -7.79 2.87 -30.51
N ARG A 312 -6.91 3.83 -30.80
CA ARG A 312 -7.08 4.72 -31.94
C ARG A 312 -6.82 4.00 -33.27
N ALA A 313 -5.74 3.24 -33.36
CA ALA A 313 -5.38 2.51 -34.58
C ALA A 313 -6.44 1.46 -34.95
N ASP A 314 -6.98 0.80 -33.93
CA ASP A 314 -8.07 -0.18 -34.02
C ASP A 314 -9.37 0.47 -34.50
N ARG A 315 -9.79 1.59 -33.89
CA ARG A 315 -10.94 2.37 -34.38
C ARG A 315 -10.75 2.89 -35.79
N GLU A 316 -9.55 3.37 -36.13
CA GLU A 316 -9.25 3.83 -37.49
C GLU A 316 -9.30 2.68 -38.51
N LEU A 317 -8.88 1.47 -38.14
CA LEU A 317 -8.99 0.28 -38.97
C LEU A 317 -10.47 -0.11 -39.14
N ARG A 318 -11.27 -0.17 -38.08
CA ARG A 318 -12.72 -0.48 -38.19
C ARG A 318 -13.49 0.56 -39.01
N ALA A 319 -13.11 1.84 -38.92
CA ALA A 319 -13.81 2.90 -39.64
C ALA A 319 -13.50 2.96 -41.14
N ARG A 320 -12.40 2.35 -41.60
CA ARG A 320 -11.93 2.48 -43.00
C ARG A 320 -11.53 1.16 -43.66
N GLY A 321 -11.46 0.08 -42.90
CA GLY A 321 -11.02 -1.21 -43.38
C GLY A 321 -12.08 -1.85 -44.27
N GLU A 322 -11.61 -2.76 -45.11
CA GLU A 322 -12.46 -3.65 -45.90
C GLU A 322 -12.41 -5.06 -45.30
N THR A 323 -13.54 -5.77 -45.36
CA THR A 323 -13.64 -7.15 -44.90
C THR A 323 -13.51 -8.11 -46.08
N THR A 324 -12.69 -9.15 -45.92
CA THR A 324 -12.55 -10.27 -46.86
C THR A 324 -12.55 -11.60 -46.13
N GLU A 325 -12.97 -12.67 -46.80
CA GLU A 325 -12.80 -14.03 -46.28
C GLU A 325 -11.30 -14.40 -46.25
N GLY A 326 -10.86 -14.94 -45.12
CA GLY A 326 -9.52 -15.47 -44.91
C GLY A 326 -9.56 -16.88 -44.32
N THR A 327 -8.48 -17.64 -44.51
CA THR A 327 -8.34 -18.99 -43.97
C THR A 327 -7.19 -19.04 -42.97
N VAL A 328 -7.45 -19.53 -41.77
CA VAL A 328 -6.44 -19.81 -40.75
C VAL A 328 -5.55 -20.95 -41.24
N LEU A 329 -4.24 -20.74 -41.30
CA LEU A 329 -3.27 -21.74 -41.78
C LEU A 329 -2.63 -22.54 -40.67
N GLU A 330 -2.20 -21.83 -39.63
CA GLU A 330 -1.47 -22.39 -38.49
C GLU A 330 -1.94 -21.65 -37.25
N VAL A 331 -2.31 -22.39 -36.20
CA VAL A 331 -2.65 -21.83 -34.89
C VAL A 331 -1.53 -22.15 -33.92
N GLN A 332 -0.95 -21.10 -33.35
CA GLN A 332 0.04 -21.18 -32.29
C GLN A 332 -0.71 -21.08 -30.96
N PRO A 333 -0.80 -22.17 -30.17
CA PRO A 333 -1.59 -22.17 -28.95
C PRO A 333 -1.01 -21.22 -27.90
N ASP A 334 -1.86 -20.74 -26.99
CA ASP A 334 -1.41 -20.00 -25.81
C ASP A 334 -0.57 -20.93 -24.91
N THR A 335 0.57 -20.43 -24.46
CA THR A 335 1.46 -21.15 -23.54
C THR A 335 1.88 -20.23 -22.43
N ARG A 336 2.47 -20.77 -21.36
CA ARG A 336 3.02 -19.95 -20.26
C ARG A 336 4.02 -18.87 -20.70
N SER A 337 4.56 -18.95 -21.92
CA SER A 337 5.57 -18.03 -22.44
C SER A 337 5.17 -17.31 -23.74
N SER A 338 4.01 -17.59 -24.33
CA SER A 338 3.56 -17.00 -25.60
C SER A 338 2.06 -16.84 -25.56
N SER A 339 1.54 -15.65 -25.88
CA SER A 339 0.10 -15.32 -25.87
C SER A 339 -0.69 -15.97 -27.01
N GLY A 340 -0.16 -16.99 -27.67
CA GLY A 340 -0.74 -17.57 -28.89
C GLY A 340 -0.86 -16.60 -30.07
N GLY A 341 -1.25 -17.14 -31.22
CA GLY A 341 -1.43 -16.41 -32.47
C GLY A 341 -1.86 -17.33 -33.60
N ALA A 342 -2.14 -16.77 -34.77
CA ALA A 342 -2.42 -17.55 -35.97
C ALA A 342 -1.85 -16.89 -37.22
N ASP A 343 -1.44 -17.70 -38.17
CA ASP A 343 -1.12 -17.23 -39.52
C ASP A 343 -2.38 -17.33 -40.38
N VAL A 344 -2.87 -16.20 -40.88
CA VAL A 344 -4.10 -16.11 -41.68
C VAL A 344 -3.74 -15.78 -43.12
N ARG A 345 -4.31 -16.52 -44.07
CA ARG A 345 -4.21 -16.22 -45.51
C ARG A 345 -5.48 -15.55 -45.99
N PHE A 346 -5.37 -14.41 -46.62
CA PHE A 346 -6.50 -13.67 -47.19
C PHE A 346 -6.08 -12.98 -48.48
N VAL A 347 -7.04 -12.46 -49.26
CA VAL A 347 -6.77 -11.73 -50.50
C VAL A 347 -6.97 -10.24 -50.25
N ALA A 348 -5.92 -9.45 -50.38
CA ALA A 348 -5.96 -7.99 -50.28
C ALA A 348 -5.63 -7.40 -51.66
N GLU A 349 -6.51 -6.54 -52.18
CA GLU A 349 -6.33 -5.90 -53.50
C GLU A 349 -6.08 -6.90 -54.67
N GLY A 350 -6.59 -8.13 -54.55
CA GLY A 350 -6.41 -9.19 -55.54
C GLY A 350 -5.12 -10.00 -55.40
N GLU A 351 -4.25 -9.68 -54.42
CA GLU A 351 -3.06 -10.45 -54.08
C GLU A 351 -3.27 -11.27 -52.81
N ALA A 352 -2.86 -12.54 -52.82
CA ALA A 352 -2.90 -13.39 -51.64
C ALA A 352 -1.80 -13.00 -50.65
N ALA A 353 -2.17 -12.58 -49.44
CA ALA A 353 -1.28 -12.29 -48.34
C ALA A 353 -1.40 -13.38 -47.26
N THR A 354 -0.29 -13.68 -46.59
CA THR A 354 -0.29 -14.43 -45.34
C THR A 354 0.34 -13.57 -44.27
N ARG A 355 -0.34 -13.44 -43.13
CA ARG A 355 0.09 -12.59 -42.04
C ARG A 355 -0.24 -13.21 -40.69
N HIS A 356 0.62 -12.90 -39.72
CA HIS A 356 0.47 -13.37 -38.36
C HIS A 356 -0.38 -12.40 -37.53
N VAL A 357 -1.43 -12.89 -36.87
CA VAL A 357 -2.26 -12.15 -35.93
C VAL A 357 -2.09 -12.74 -34.53
N ARG A 358 -2.00 -11.89 -33.51
CA ARG A 358 -2.01 -12.35 -32.12
C ARG A 358 -3.44 -12.60 -31.68
N LEU A 359 -3.69 -13.78 -31.13
CA LEU A 359 -5.02 -14.20 -30.67
C LEU A 359 -5.17 -14.07 -29.15
N GLY A 360 -4.09 -14.00 -28.39
CA GLY A 360 -4.19 -13.89 -26.94
C GLY A 360 -4.83 -15.13 -26.32
N VAL A 361 -5.75 -14.89 -25.39
CA VAL A 361 -6.53 -15.93 -24.72
C VAL A 361 -7.50 -16.65 -25.67
N ASP A 362 -7.77 -16.08 -26.84
CA ASP A 362 -8.70 -16.65 -27.82
C ASP A 362 -8.05 -17.66 -28.76
N ALA A 363 -6.73 -17.88 -28.65
CA ALA A 363 -5.99 -18.81 -29.52
C ALA A 363 -6.60 -20.21 -29.57
N ASP A 364 -7.14 -20.70 -28.45
CA ASP A 364 -7.75 -22.03 -28.33
C ASP A 364 -9.13 -22.13 -29.01
N SER A 365 -9.71 -21.00 -29.45
CA SER A 365 -11.00 -20.93 -30.14
C SER A 365 -10.88 -21.03 -31.67
N TYR A 366 -9.65 -21.06 -32.20
CA TYR A 366 -9.40 -21.13 -33.63
C TYR A 366 -8.81 -22.48 -34.03
N GLU A 367 -9.19 -22.97 -35.20
CA GLU A 367 -8.68 -24.21 -35.78
C GLU A 367 -8.00 -23.97 -37.14
N GLU A 368 -6.99 -24.77 -37.47
CA GLU A 368 -6.37 -24.74 -38.80
C GLU A 368 -7.42 -25.08 -39.89
N GLY A 369 -7.44 -24.30 -40.96
CA GLY A 369 -8.41 -24.41 -42.05
C GLY A 369 -9.73 -23.67 -41.80
N GLN A 370 -9.94 -23.08 -40.62
CA GLN A 370 -11.14 -22.29 -40.32
C GLN A 370 -11.21 -21.06 -41.24
N GLN A 371 -12.40 -20.83 -41.82
CA GLN A 371 -12.70 -19.57 -42.51
C GLN A 371 -13.05 -18.50 -41.47
N VAL A 372 -12.46 -17.32 -41.62
CA VAL A 372 -12.63 -16.17 -40.74
C VAL A 372 -12.80 -14.92 -41.58
N ASP A 373 -13.57 -13.97 -41.08
CA ASP A 373 -13.64 -12.64 -41.67
C ASP A 373 -12.40 -11.85 -41.26
N VAL A 374 -11.69 -11.28 -42.24
CA VAL A 374 -10.47 -10.51 -42.05
C VAL A 374 -10.75 -9.06 -42.40
N LEU A 375 -10.56 -8.19 -41.41
CA LEU A 375 -10.62 -6.74 -41.58
C LEU A 375 -9.22 -6.19 -41.86
N PHE A 376 -9.00 -5.53 -42.99
CA PHE A 376 -7.70 -4.96 -43.37
C PHE A 376 -7.82 -3.52 -43.92
N ASP A 377 -6.76 -2.72 -43.78
CA ASP A 377 -6.66 -1.39 -44.39
C ASP A 377 -6.22 -1.54 -45.86
N PRO A 378 -7.05 -1.18 -46.86
CA PRO A 378 -6.65 -1.34 -48.27
C PRO A 378 -5.42 -0.49 -48.63
N ALA A 379 -5.19 0.64 -47.96
CA ALA A 379 -4.00 1.46 -48.20
C ALA A 379 -2.71 0.89 -47.58
N ASP A 380 -2.84 -0.04 -46.62
CA ASP A 380 -1.74 -0.70 -45.93
C ASP A 380 -2.17 -2.11 -45.45
N PRO A 381 -2.13 -3.13 -46.32
CA PRO A 381 -2.61 -4.48 -46.00
C PRO A 381 -1.90 -5.18 -44.82
N ASP A 382 -0.77 -4.64 -44.35
CA ASP A 382 -0.10 -5.11 -43.13
C ASP A 382 -0.86 -4.68 -41.85
N ARG A 383 -1.78 -3.72 -41.96
CA ARG A 383 -2.75 -3.36 -40.91
C ARG A 383 -4.02 -4.17 -41.08
N PHE A 384 -4.06 -5.33 -40.42
CA PHE A 384 -5.20 -6.23 -40.47
C PHE A 384 -5.46 -6.87 -39.11
N THR A 385 -6.67 -7.39 -38.92
CA THR A 385 -7.08 -8.23 -37.79
C THR A 385 -8.16 -9.21 -38.25
N ILE A 386 -8.44 -10.25 -37.45
CA ILE A 386 -9.66 -11.03 -37.62
C ILE A 386 -10.82 -10.20 -37.07
N ASP A 387 -11.96 -10.21 -37.74
CA ASP A 387 -13.14 -9.49 -37.29
C ASP A 387 -13.58 -9.96 -35.89
N GLY A 388 -14.03 -9.02 -35.07
CA GLY A 388 -14.27 -9.24 -33.64
C GLY A 388 -13.02 -9.19 -32.74
N LEU A 389 -11.79 -9.27 -33.28
CA LEU A 389 -10.57 -9.09 -32.49
C LEU A 389 -10.07 -7.64 -32.50
N PRO A 390 -9.46 -7.14 -31.40
CA PRO A 390 -8.83 -5.83 -31.38
C PRO A 390 -7.53 -5.82 -32.20
N TYR A 391 -7.39 -4.83 -33.07
CA TYR A 391 -6.15 -4.61 -33.80
C TYR A 391 -5.07 -4.01 -32.89
N GLU A 392 -3.98 -4.76 -32.69
CA GLU A 392 -2.81 -4.30 -31.97
C GLU A 392 -1.62 -4.03 -32.92
N PRO A 393 -1.29 -2.75 -33.20
CA PRO A 393 -0.11 -2.43 -34.01
C PRO A 393 1.16 -3.12 -33.48
N PRO A 394 1.93 -3.85 -34.30
CA PRO A 394 3.09 -4.61 -33.81
C PRO A 394 4.15 -3.76 -33.09
N TRP A 395 4.24 -2.47 -33.45
CA TRP A 395 5.18 -1.53 -32.85
C TRP A 395 4.79 -1.09 -31.42
N THR A 396 3.54 -1.27 -30.97
CA THR A 396 3.12 -0.88 -29.62
C THR A 396 3.37 -1.97 -28.58
N THR A 397 3.32 -3.26 -28.95
CA THR A 397 3.32 -4.35 -27.96
C THR A 397 4.59 -4.39 -27.10
N PHE A 398 5.78 -4.36 -27.71
CA PHE A 398 7.03 -4.42 -26.95
C PHE A 398 7.21 -3.18 -26.04
N PRO A 399 7.06 -1.93 -26.53
CA PRO A 399 7.06 -0.75 -25.68
C PRO A 399 6.02 -0.78 -24.56
N LEU A 400 4.81 -1.28 -24.83
CA LEU A 400 3.74 -1.37 -23.84
C LEU A 400 4.11 -2.35 -22.72
N THR A 401 4.64 -3.53 -23.06
CA THR A 401 5.15 -4.51 -22.08
C THR A 401 6.25 -3.91 -21.20
N VAL A 402 7.20 -3.17 -21.81
CA VAL A 402 8.26 -2.47 -21.05
C VAL A 402 7.66 -1.39 -20.15
N ALA A 403 6.67 -0.64 -20.62
CA ALA A 403 6.00 0.40 -19.86
C ALA A 403 5.22 -0.16 -18.65
N ILE A 404 4.48 -1.26 -18.83
CA ILE A 404 3.76 -1.96 -17.77
C ILE A 404 4.76 -2.53 -16.75
N GLY A 405 5.78 -3.27 -17.20
CA GLY A 405 6.82 -3.81 -16.33
C GLY A 405 7.57 -2.71 -15.56
N GLY A 406 7.92 -1.63 -16.25
CA GLY A 406 8.57 -0.44 -15.66
C GLY A 406 7.69 0.26 -14.62
N THR A 407 6.38 0.28 -14.82
CA THR A 407 5.41 0.82 -13.84
C THR A 407 5.40 -0.02 -12.57
N LEU A 408 5.23 -1.34 -12.70
CA LEU A 408 5.16 -2.25 -11.56
C LEU A 408 6.46 -2.24 -10.76
N LEU A 409 7.60 -2.32 -11.45
CA LEU A 409 8.92 -2.28 -10.83
C LEU A 409 9.20 -0.89 -10.23
N GLY A 410 8.98 0.20 -10.97
CA GLY A 410 9.29 1.56 -10.52
C GLY A 410 8.45 2.00 -9.32
N LEU A 411 7.13 1.80 -9.38
CA LEU A 411 6.23 2.17 -8.28
C LEU A 411 6.38 1.24 -7.08
N GLY A 412 6.44 -0.08 -7.31
CA GLY A 412 6.59 -1.08 -6.26
C GLY A 412 7.93 -0.96 -5.53
N TYR A 413 9.04 -1.06 -6.27
CA TYR A 413 10.39 -0.98 -5.72
C TYR A 413 10.70 0.41 -5.19
N GLY A 414 10.33 1.47 -5.90
CA GLY A 414 10.53 2.85 -5.47
C GLY A 414 9.81 3.18 -4.16
N THR A 415 8.57 2.71 -3.99
CA THR A 415 7.81 2.88 -2.74
C THR A 415 8.44 2.09 -1.60
N TRP A 416 8.87 0.86 -1.85
CA TRP A 416 9.58 0.04 -0.88
C TRP A 416 10.89 0.71 -0.44
N MET A 417 11.71 1.21 -1.37
CA MET A 417 12.94 1.95 -1.08
C MET A 417 12.66 3.22 -0.28
N ALA A 418 11.64 4.01 -0.65
CA ALA A 418 11.27 5.22 0.07
C ALA A 418 10.85 4.93 1.50
N ARG A 419 10.07 3.86 1.73
CA ARG A 419 9.68 3.39 3.07
C ARG A 419 10.88 2.92 3.88
N ARG A 420 11.75 2.10 3.27
CA ARG A 420 12.99 1.60 3.89
C ARG A 420 13.89 2.75 4.30
N ARG A 421 14.13 3.71 3.40
CA ARG A 421 14.93 4.90 3.68
C ARG A 421 14.36 5.74 4.81
N ARG A 422 13.05 6.01 4.83
CA ARG A 422 12.43 6.79 5.93
C ARG A 422 12.46 6.03 7.26
N HIS A 423 12.41 4.70 7.24
CA HIS A 423 12.64 3.89 8.42
C HIS A 423 14.10 3.98 8.90
N THR A 424 15.08 3.85 8.00
CA THR A 424 16.50 4.05 8.30
C THR A 424 16.77 5.42 8.88
N TRP A 425 16.24 6.48 8.26
CA TRP A 425 16.36 7.85 8.76
C TRP A 425 15.89 7.98 10.20
N ARG A 426 14.68 7.47 10.50
CA ARG A 426 14.10 7.51 11.84
C ARG A 426 14.96 6.76 12.87
N LEU A 427 15.51 5.60 12.50
CA LEU A 427 16.44 4.87 13.38
C LEU A 427 17.73 5.67 13.63
N LEU A 428 18.28 6.29 12.58
CA LEU A 428 19.52 7.05 12.68
C LEU A 428 19.36 8.38 13.44
N THR A 429 18.20 9.02 13.39
CA THR A 429 17.92 10.29 14.09
C THR A 429 17.30 10.13 15.47
N GLY A 430 16.58 9.03 15.72
CA GLY A 430 15.69 8.89 16.87
C GLY A 430 16.32 8.33 18.15
N ALA A 431 17.51 7.74 18.07
CA ALA A 431 18.16 7.08 19.20
C ALA A 431 19.59 7.58 19.42
N ALA A 432 20.07 7.46 20.65
CA ALA A 432 21.48 7.67 20.98
C ALA A 432 22.30 6.51 20.43
N TRP A 433 23.31 6.81 19.60
CA TRP A 433 24.18 5.82 19.00
C TRP A 433 25.52 5.77 19.75
N GLU A 434 25.88 4.59 20.25
CA GLU A 434 27.16 4.31 20.87
C GLU A 434 28.10 3.67 19.85
N ARG A 435 29.40 3.99 19.90
CA ARG A 435 30.41 3.26 19.11
C ARG A 435 30.78 2.01 19.90
N VAL A 436 30.59 0.84 19.29
CA VAL A 436 30.93 -0.46 19.90
C VAL A 436 31.80 -1.23 18.92
N THR A 437 32.86 -1.85 19.42
CA THR A 437 33.67 -2.80 18.64
C THR A 437 33.00 -4.16 18.70
N VAL A 438 32.55 -4.69 17.56
CA VAL A 438 31.90 -6.00 17.47
C VAL A 438 32.75 -6.97 16.66
N THR A 439 32.67 -8.24 17.02
CA THR A 439 33.25 -9.32 16.24
C THR A 439 32.25 -9.72 15.16
N VAL A 440 32.65 -9.60 13.89
CA VAL A 440 31.79 -9.96 12.74
C VAL A 440 32.18 -11.35 12.22
N GLU A 441 31.21 -12.25 12.16
CA GLU A 441 31.34 -13.58 11.58
C GLU A 441 30.36 -13.74 10.42
N ARG A 442 30.81 -14.32 9.30
CA ARG A 442 29.95 -14.58 8.15
C ARG A 442 29.56 -16.05 8.14
N GLU A 443 28.26 -16.32 8.10
CA GLU A 443 27.69 -17.66 7.92
C GLU A 443 26.80 -17.63 6.68
N GLU A 444 27.20 -18.33 5.63
CA GLU A 444 26.49 -18.42 4.34
C GLU A 444 26.16 -17.03 3.73
N ASP A 445 24.88 -16.65 3.79
CA ASP A 445 24.28 -15.42 3.28
C ASP A 445 23.95 -14.38 4.37
N ARG A 446 24.50 -14.56 5.58
CA ARG A 446 24.25 -13.73 6.77
C ARG A 446 25.55 -13.36 7.51
N TYR A 447 25.43 -12.32 8.32
CA TYR A 447 26.46 -11.85 9.23
C TYR A 447 25.96 -11.93 10.66
N TRP A 448 26.83 -12.39 11.53
CA TRP A 448 26.67 -12.45 12.96
C TRP A 448 27.57 -11.39 13.61
N PHE A 449 27.03 -10.66 14.58
CA PHE A 449 27.74 -9.61 15.30
C PHE A 449 27.74 -9.96 16.77
N SER A 450 28.91 -10.21 17.33
CA SER A 450 29.10 -10.49 18.75
C SER A 450 29.68 -9.27 19.43
N THR A 451 28.96 -8.76 20.42
CA THR A 451 29.37 -7.59 21.21
C THR A 451 30.25 -8.01 22.39
N PRO A 452 31.03 -7.10 23.00
CA PRO A 452 31.90 -7.44 24.14
C PRO A 452 31.15 -7.95 25.38
N ASP A 453 29.86 -7.62 25.51
CA ASP A 453 28.99 -8.11 26.59
C ASP A 453 28.43 -9.52 26.34
N GLY A 454 28.79 -10.16 25.21
CA GLY A 454 28.36 -11.49 24.83
C GLY A 454 27.06 -11.55 24.04
N SER A 455 26.38 -10.41 23.80
CA SER A 455 25.15 -10.39 23.00
C SER A 455 25.45 -10.68 21.53
N VAL A 456 24.63 -11.54 20.91
CA VAL A 456 24.82 -12.00 19.53
C VAL A 456 23.64 -11.61 18.64
N TRP A 457 23.98 -11.07 17.48
CA TRP A 457 23.06 -10.45 16.55
C TRP A 457 23.20 -11.03 15.17
N ARG A 458 22.11 -11.02 14.40
CA ARG A 458 22.10 -11.59 13.04
C ARG A 458 21.55 -10.60 12.02
N SER A 459 22.22 -10.50 10.88
CA SER A 459 21.75 -9.73 9.74
C SER A 459 20.55 -10.39 9.05
N GLY A 460 19.91 -9.65 8.15
CA GLY A 460 19.05 -10.25 7.12
C GLY A 460 19.83 -11.15 6.16
N ARG A 461 19.12 -11.96 5.37
CA ARG A 461 19.68 -12.69 4.23
C ARG A 461 20.20 -11.73 3.17
N SER A 462 21.29 -12.11 2.50
CA SER A 462 21.94 -11.35 1.43
C SER A 462 22.34 -9.94 1.83
N ALA A 463 22.54 -9.72 3.13
CA ALA A 463 22.98 -8.44 3.67
C ALA A 463 24.44 -8.24 3.30
N ASP A 464 24.73 -7.60 2.19
CA ASP A 464 26.12 -7.36 1.81
C ASP A 464 26.78 -6.42 2.86
N TRP A 465 27.83 -6.88 3.54
CA TRP A 465 28.57 -6.14 4.56
C TRP A 465 29.91 -5.72 3.95
N PRO A 466 30.21 -4.41 3.89
CA PRO A 466 31.33 -3.90 3.11
C PRO A 466 32.69 -4.10 3.81
N SER A 467 32.85 -5.14 4.65
CA SER A 467 34.12 -5.35 5.37
C SER A 467 35.26 -5.32 4.36
N ARG A 468 36.18 -4.39 4.59
CA ARG A 468 37.36 -4.23 3.75
C ARG A 468 38.23 -5.44 3.98
N ARG A 469 38.07 -6.44 3.11
CA ARG A 469 38.88 -7.66 3.03
C ARG A 469 38.79 -8.49 4.31
N VAL A 470 37.86 -9.44 4.31
CA VAL A 470 38.15 -10.69 5.02
C VAL A 470 39.30 -11.35 4.24
N MET A 471 40.54 -11.02 4.58
CA MET A 471 41.67 -11.82 4.11
C MET A 471 41.48 -13.18 4.76
N PRO A 472 41.32 -14.27 3.98
CA PRO A 472 41.40 -15.60 4.56
C PRO A 472 42.71 -15.68 5.33
N ASP A 473 42.68 -16.26 6.52
CA ASP A 473 43.94 -16.54 7.20
C ASP A 473 44.77 -17.52 6.33
N ARG A 474 46.01 -17.82 6.73
CA ARG A 474 46.88 -18.73 5.96
C ARG A 474 46.25 -20.13 5.73
N THR A 475 45.18 -20.48 6.44
CA THR A 475 44.45 -21.75 6.31
C THR A 475 43.19 -21.67 5.45
N GLY A 476 42.90 -20.51 4.85
CA GLY A 476 41.64 -20.30 4.12
C GLY A 476 40.44 -20.02 5.03
N ARG A 477 40.62 -20.01 6.36
CA ARG A 477 39.53 -19.76 7.30
C ARG A 477 39.35 -18.27 7.52
N LEU A 478 38.09 -17.82 7.45
CA LEU A 478 37.72 -16.46 7.79
C LEU A 478 37.77 -16.33 9.31
N ARG A 479 38.77 -15.62 9.83
CA ARG A 479 38.80 -15.29 11.26
C ARG A 479 37.84 -14.13 11.53
N PRO A 480 37.04 -14.21 12.61
CA PRO A 480 36.25 -13.07 13.05
C PRO A 480 37.18 -11.89 13.35
N GLN A 481 36.89 -10.72 12.77
CA GLN A 481 37.66 -9.51 13.03
C GLN A 481 36.85 -8.54 13.87
N PRO A 482 37.46 -7.88 14.87
CA PRO A 482 36.83 -6.76 15.56
C PRO A 482 36.68 -5.59 14.59
N GLU A 483 35.46 -5.13 14.39
CA GLU A 483 35.14 -3.95 13.58
C GLU A 483 34.44 -2.89 14.44
N ASP A 484 34.81 -1.63 14.24
CA ASP A 484 34.13 -0.50 14.87
C ASP A 484 32.81 -0.24 14.16
N VAL A 485 31.71 -0.60 14.81
CA VAL A 485 30.35 -0.35 14.31
C VAL A 485 29.66 0.73 15.13
N TRP A 486 28.66 1.36 14.52
CA TRP A 486 27.72 2.18 15.26
C TRP A 486 26.57 1.30 15.76
N TRP A 487 26.27 1.45 17.05
CA TRP A 487 25.35 0.63 17.82
C TRP A 487 24.26 1.49 18.44
N VAL A 488 22.99 1.06 18.41
CA VAL A 488 21.95 1.64 19.27
C VAL A 488 21.69 0.69 20.43
N ARG A 489 21.85 1.18 21.66
CA ARG A 489 21.51 0.44 22.89
C ARG A 489 20.07 0.80 23.31
N GLY A 490 19.16 -0.16 23.24
CA GLY A 490 17.72 -0.01 23.56
C GLY A 490 16.90 -1.14 22.93
N ASP A 491 15.57 -1.16 23.08
CA ASP A 491 14.72 -2.30 22.68
C ASP A 491 14.73 -2.61 21.16
N GLY A 492 15.12 -1.65 20.33
CA GLY A 492 15.29 -1.79 18.87
C GLY A 492 16.75 -1.78 18.46
N HIS A 493 17.48 -2.85 18.73
CA HIS A 493 18.91 -2.94 18.44
C HIS A 493 19.17 -3.04 16.92
N ALA A 494 19.99 -2.12 16.40
CA ALA A 494 20.43 -2.11 15.01
C ALA A 494 21.94 -1.89 14.93
N VAL A 495 22.61 -2.68 14.09
CA VAL A 495 24.01 -2.48 13.70
C VAL A 495 24.05 -1.73 12.39
N PHE A 496 24.87 -0.67 12.37
CA PHE A 496 25.06 0.14 11.18
C PHE A 496 26.52 0.10 10.71
N SER A 497 26.69 -0.23 9.43
CA SER A 497 27.98 -0.10 8.75
C SER A 497 28.14 1.33 8.25
N ARG A 498 29.26 1.98 8.59
CA ARG A 498 29.61 3.36 8.19
C ARG A 498 29.58 3.57 6.67
N ASP A 499 29.81 2.51 5.90
CA ASP A 499 30.00 2.60 4.45
C ASP A 499 28.72 2.39 3.63
N LYS A 500 27.66 1.81 4.21
CA LYS A 500 26.45 1.43 3.44
C LYS A 500 25.27 2.38 3.52
N GLY A 501 25.18 3.22 4.54
CA GLY A 501 24.03 4.13 4.63
C GLY A 501 22.71 3.46 5.04
N ASP A 502 22.72 2.17 5.43
CA ASP A 502 21.51 1.37 5.69
C ASP A 502 21.73 0.37 6.85
N PRO A 503 20.74 0.13 7.73
CA PRO A 503 20.89 -0.73 8.92
C PRO A 503 20.81 -2.21 8.54
N LEU A 504 21.70 -3.02 9.09
CA LEU A 504 21.92 -4.42 8.65
C LEU A 504 21.32 -5.48 9.58
N VAL A 505 20.92 -5.13 10.81
CA VAL A 505 20.47 -6.08 11.84
C VAL A 505 19.08 -5.72 12.37
N ARG A 506 18.24 -6.74 12.57
CA ARG A 506 16.84 -6.59 13.01
C ARG A 506 16.43 -7.45 14.21
N THR A 507 17.24 -8.41 14.65
CA THR A 507 16.83 -9.37 15.70
C THR A 507 17.99 -9.85 16.56
N ARG A 508 17.79 -9.80 17.90
CA ARG A 508 18.65 -10.42 18.90
C ARG A 508 18.49 -11.93 18.81
N VAL A 509 19.59 -12.67 18.85
CA VAL A 509 19.52 -14.13 18.89
C VAL A 509 19.75 -14.66 20.30
N ARG A 510 20.69 -14.06 21.04
CA ARG A 510 21.01 -14.38 22.44
C ARG A 510 21.40 -13.12 23.20
#